data_AF-A0A349A399-F1
#
_entry.id   AF-A0A349A399-F1
#
_cell.length_a   1.000
_cell.length_b   1.000
_cell.length_c   1.000
_cell.angle_alpha   90.00
_cell.angle_beta   90.00
_cell.angle_gamma   90.00
#
_symmetry.space_group_name_H-M   'P 1'
#
loop_
_entity.id
_entity.type
_entity.pdbx_description
1 polymer ?
#
loop_
_entity_poly.entity_id
_entity_poly.type
_entity_poly.pdbx_seq_one_letter_code
_entity_poly.pdbx_strand_id
1 'polypeptide(L)'
;MRPAGLDQPFVNGAVEGPAGKIPRVSSALTWQDRWGSIKARWGVGRMHYAVDPGLYALGSPDAGSPVLVTANYKMSFDRLREALPGRNAWILVLNTEGINVWCAAGKGTFGTGELVRCIAASGLKDCVGHRELILPQLGAPGVSAHWVRKMSGFTVHYGPIRARDIPAYLDAGLRATPKMRRKTFSLPERAVLIPIELVAALKPAALLVPILVLISGLGGRGAFVQNLIHDGLFSLTALLLAILSGAVLSPLLLPWLPGRAFATKGLAVGLAAAIALLSSWGLDLKSGRDLLLGGAWLLMMPGISAFLAMNFTGASTYTSLSGVRREMRWALPVEIGAGLSGLAVLLVSRFF
;
A
#
# COMPACT_ATOMS: atom_id res chain seq x y z
N MET A 1 21.84 -12.08 -14.65
CA MET A 1 20.58 -11.34 -14.78
C MET A 1 20.28 -11.24 -16.26
N ARG A 2 19.06 -11.54 -16.72
CA ARG A 2 18.73 -11.31 -18.13
C ARG A 2 18.64 -9.79 -18.36
N PRO A 3 19.09 -9.27 -19.51
CA PRO A 3 18.87 -7.87 -19.85
C PRO A 3 17.36 -7.58 -19.92
N ALA A 4 16.99 -6.32 -19.68
CA ALA A 4 15.59 -5.90 -19.73
C ALA A 4 15.01 -6.09 -21.14
N GLY A 5 13.81 -6.67 -21.25
CA GLY A 5 13.17 -6.97 -22.52
C GLY A 5 12.78 -5.72 -23.32
N LEU A 6 12.90 -5.82 -24.64
CA LEU A 6 12.47 -4.78 -25.59
C LEU A 6 10.97 -4.89 -25.95
N ASP A 7 10.34 -6.01 -25.63
CA ASP A 7 8.95 -6.37 -25.94
C ASP A 7 7.93 -5.84 -24.91
N GLN A 8 8.39 -5.03 -23.95
CA GLN A 8 7.52 -4.41 -22.96
C GLN A 8 6.70 -3.25 -23.58
N PRO A 9 5.41 -3.09 -23.24
CA PRO A 9 4.47 -2.21 -23.96
C PRO A 9 4.78 -0.71 -23.86
N PHE A 10 5.61 -0.30 -22.89
CA PHE A 10 6.02 1.09 -22.68
C PHE A 10 7.41 1.40 -23.25
N VAL A 11 8.09 0.41 -23.84
CA VAL A 11 9.37 0.58 -24.54
C VAL A 11 9.09 1.11 -25.95
N ASN A 12 9.79 2.17 -26.33
CA ASN A 12 9.58 2.88 -27.61
C ASN A 12 10.82 2.88 -28.52
N GLY A 13 11.74 1.96 -28.27
CA GLY A 13 12.98 1.80 -29.04
C GLY A 13 14.07 1.17 -28.19
N ALA A 14 15.30 1.23 -28.71
CA ALA A 14 16.48 0.76 -28.01
C ALA A 14 17.65 1.71 -28.27
N VAL A 15 18.63 1.69 -27.35
CA VAL A 15 19.94 2.32 -27.51
C VAL A 15 20.98 1.22 -27.44
N GLU A 16 22.03 1.29 -28.25
CA GLU A 16 23.13 0.34 -28.15
C GLU A 16 23.90 0.56 -26.85
N GLY A 17 24.20 -0.54 -26.16
CA GLY A 17 24.87 -0.53 -24.87
C GLY A 17 25.97 -1.58 -24.79
N PRO A 18 26.89 -1.43 -23.83
CA PRO A 18 28.04 -2.33 -23.65
C PRO A 18 27.64 -3.77 -23.32
N ALA A 19 26.48 -3.97 -22.69
CA ALA A 19 25.91 -5.29 -22.38
C ALA A 19 24.83 -5.74 -23.38
N GLY A 20 24.69 -5.05 -24.52
CA GLY A 20 23.66 -5.27 -25.53
C GLY A 20 22.64 -4.13 -25.60
N LYS A 21 21.55 -4.34 -26.35
CA LYS A 21 20.50 -3.34 -26.55
C LYS A 21 19.81 -2.97 -25.23
N ILE A 22 19.79 -1.67 -24.93
CA ILE A 22 19.13 -1.10 -23.75
C ILE A 22 17.75 -0.56 -24.17
N PRO A 23 16.64 -0.98 -23.53
CA PRO A 23 15.31 -0.46 -23.84
C PRO A 23 15.22 1.05 -23.61
N ARG A 24 14.66 1.76 -24.60
CA ARG A 24 14.36 3.18 -24.53
C ARG A 24 12.91 3.41 -24.09
N VAL A 25 12.71 4.36 -23.18
CA VAL A 25 11.39 4.72 -22.64
C VAL A 25 11.15 6.23 -22.72
N SER A 26 9.88 6.62 -22.70
CA SER A 26 9.45 8.02 -22.65
C SER A 26 9.02 8.42 -21.23
N SER A 27 9.14 9.72 -20.92
CA SER A 27 8.53 10.33 -19.73
C SER A 27 7.01 10.45 -19.86
N ALA A 28 6.48 10.49 -21.08
CA ALA A 28 5.04 10.46 -21.31
C ALA A 28 4.48 9.06 -21.01
N LEU A 29 3.55 8.98 -20.06
CA LEU A 29 2.82 7.75 -19.76
C LEU A 29 1.70 7.54 -20.77
N THR A 30 1.61 6.33 -21.31
CA THR A 30 0.51 5.91 -22.17
C THR A 30 -0.78 5.71 -21.37
N TRP A 31 -1.91 5.60 -22.06
CA TRP A 31 -3.17 5.23 -21.41
C TRP A 31 -3.07 3.86 -20.70
N GLN A 32 -2.35 2.90 -21.30
CA GLN A 32 -2.14 1.57 -20.71
C GLN A 32 -1.38 1.65 -19.37
N ASP A 33 -0.38 2.54 -19.26
CA ASP A 33 0.37 2.78 -18.03
C ASP A 33 -0.51 3.34 -16.90
N ARG A 34 -1.37 4.32 -17.25
CA ARG A 34 -2.30 4.94 -16.31
C ARG A 34 -3.36 3.94 -15.86
N TRP A 35 -3.94 3.20 -16.80
CA TRP A 35 -4.95 2.18 -16.52
C TRP A 35 -4.38 1.01 -15.70
N GLY A 36 -3.17 0.55 -16.00
CA GLY A 36 -2.46 -0.45 -15.21
C GLY A 36 -2.24 0.01 -13.77
N SER A 37 -1.85 1.28 -13.58
CA SER A 37 -1.70 1.88 -12.26
C SER A 37 -3.03 1.90 -11.48
N ILE A 38 -4.14 2.23 -12.15
CA ILE A 38 -5.48 2.19 -11.54
C ILE A 38 -5.82 0.75 -11.15
N LYS A 39 -5.75 -0.21 -12.08
CA LYS A 39 -6.01 -1.64 -11.83
C LYS A 39 -5.26 -2.18 -10.62
N ALA A 40 -3.95 -1.90 -10.52
CA ALA A 40 -3.14 -2.38 -9.41
C ALA A 40 -3.44 -1.68 -8.06
N ARG A 41 -4.09 -0.50 -8.05
CA ARG A 41 -4.67 0.11 -6.84
C ARG A 41 -5.98 -0.54 -6.42
N TRP A 42 -6.72 -1.12 -7.36
CA TRP A 42 -7.93 -1.91 -7.10
C TRP A 42 -7.64 -3.42 -6.96
N GLY A 43 -6.37 -3.80 -6.84
CA GLY A 43 -5.96 -5.19 -6.64
C GLY A 43 -5.96 -6.07 -7.90
N VAL A 44 -6.34 -5.54 -9.06
CA VAL A 44 -6.37 -6.28 -10.33
C VAL A 44 -4.95 -6.40 -10.88
N GLY A 45 -4.44 -7.62 -10.99
CA GLY A 45 -3.08 -7.91 -11.51
C GLY A 45 -1.94 -7.35 -10.65
N ARG A 46 -2.22 -6.88 -9.43
CA ARG A 46 -1.26 -6.16 -8.58
C ARG A 46 0.02 -6.95 -8.29
N MET A 47 -0.10 -8.27 -8.06
CA MET A 47 1.03 -9.14 -7.71
C MET A 47 2.01 -9.36 -8.88
N HIS A 48 1.59 -9.06 -10.10
CA HIS A 48 2.40 -9.19 -11.32
C HIS A 48 2.66 -7.83 -11.98
N TYR A 49 2.38 -6.72 -11.28
CA TYR A 49 2.52 -5.37 -11.83
C TYR A 49 3.97 -4.88 -11.71
N ALA A 50 4.86 -5.53 -12.46
CA ALA A 50 6.30 -5.29 -12.46
C ALA A 50 6.82 -4.96 -13.87
N VAL A 51 8.04 -4.43 -13.93
CA VAL A 51 8.85 -4.29 -15.15
C VAL A 51 10.06 -5.19 -15.06
N ASP A 52 10.69 -5.49 -16.19
CA ASP A 52 11.94 -6.26 -16.17
C ASP A 52 13.04 -5.45 -15.46
N PRO A 53 13.75 -6.01 -14.48
CA PRO A 53 14.84 -5.30 -13.85
C PRO A 53 16.07 -5.25 -14.78
N GLY A 54 16.81 -4.15 -14.74
CA GLY A 54 17.88 -3.85 -15.70
C GLY A 54 18.05 -2.35 -15.94
N LEU A 55 18.86 -2.01 -16.93
CA LEU A 55 19.11 -0.63 -17.33
C LEU A 55 18.12 -0.20 -18.42
N TYR A 56 17.62 1.03 -18.33
CA TYR A 56 16.73 1.66 -19.30
C TYR A 56 17.25 3.04 -19.68
N ALA A 57 17.05 3.43 -20.93
CA ALA A 57 17.34 4.77 -21.42
C ALA A 57 16.07 5.63 -21.40
N LEU A 58 16.03 6.70 -20.62
CA LEU A 58 14.99 7.72 -20.73
C LEU A 58 15.41 8.74 -21.78
N GLY A 59 14.65 8.84 -22.88
CA GLY A 59 15.03 9.71 -24.00
C GLY A 59 16.29 9.21 -24.69
N SER A 60 17.27 10.10 -24.85
CA SER A 60 18.57 9.80 -25.49
C SER A 60 19.72 10.15 -24.53
N PRO A 61 19.95 9.34 -23.48
CA PRO A 61 21.03 9.60 -22.52
C PRO A 61 22.41 9.35 -23.13
N ASP A 62 23.37 10.12 -22.65
CA ASP A 62 24.79 10.05 -23.01
C ASP A 62 25.64 9.68 -21.78
N ALA A 63 26.97 9.75 -21.92
CA ALA A 63 27.90 9.41 -20.87
C ALA A 63 27.89 10.39 -19.67
N GLY A 64 27.34 11.61 -19.84
CA GLY A 64 27.20 12.61 -18.78
C GLY A 64 25.82 12.61 -18.12
N SER A 65 24.87 11.82 -18.65
CA SER A 65 23.50 11.78 -18.17
C SER A 65 23.38 11.10 -16.81
N PRO A 66 22.52 11.61 -15.90
CA PRO A 66 22.41 11.09 -14.55
C PRO A 66 21.87 9.66 -14.52
N VAL A 67 22.33 8.88 -13.54
CA VAL A 67 21.81 7.53 -13.26
C VAL A 67 20.85 7.56 -12.09
N LEU A 68 19.59 7.22 -12.35
CA LEU A 68 18.50 7.18 -11.38
C LEU A 68 18.15 5.72 -11.05
N VAL A 69 18.12 5.37 -9.77
CA VAL A 69 17.82 3.99 -9.34
C VAL A 69 16.37 3.87 -8.88
N THR A 70 15.68 2.79 -9.25
CA THR A 70 14.31 2.53 -8.79
C THR A 70 14.04 1.03 -8.61
N ALA A 71 12.87 0.72 -8.06
CA ALA A 71 12.36 -0.63 -7.89
C ALA A 71 11.63 -1.10 -9.16
N ASN A 72 11.63 -2.41 -9.42
CA ASN A 72 10.90 -2.99 -10.56
C ASN A 72 9.38 -3.06 -10.38
N TYR A 73 8.83 -2.51 -9.30
CA TYR A 73 7.39 -2.24 -9.24
C TYR A 73 7.00 -1.20 -10.29
N LYS A 74 6.10 -1.55 -11.21
CA LYS A 74 5.82 -0.71 -12.39
C LYS A 74 5.33 0.70 -12.04
N MET A 75 4.58 0.88 -10.93
CA MET A 75 4.23 2.25 -10.49
C MET A 75 5.45 3.06 -10.02
N SER A 76 6.43 2.43 -9.35
CA SER A 76 7.65 3.12 -8.93
C SER A 76 8.48 3.56 -10.14
N PHE A 77 8.59 2.70 -11.14
CA PHE A 77 9.20 3.03 -12.43
C PHE A 77 8.46 4.15 -13.17
N ASP A 78 7.13 4.03 -13.32
CA ASP A 78 6.31 5.02 -14.03
C ASP A 78 6.34 6.39 -13.37
N ARG A 79 6.28 6.47 -12.03
CA ARG A 79 6.38 7.75 -11.31
C ARG A 79 7.75 8.41 -11.49
N LEU A 80 8.82 7.62 -11.64
CA LEU A 80 10.17 8.14 -11.88
C LEU A 80 10.28 8.75 -13.28
N ARG A 81 9.92 8.01 -14.33
CA ARG A 81 10.01 8.53 -15.70
C ARG A 81 9.03 9.68 -15.97
N GLU A 82 7.82 9.63 -15.42
CA GLU A 82 6.81 10.69 -15.53
C GLU A 82 7.29 12.04 -14.97
N ALA A 83 8.21 12.01 -14.00
CA ALA A 83 8.76 13.20 -13.38
C ALA A 83 9.83 13.92 -14.21
N LEU A 84 10.23 13.38 -15.37
CA LEU A 84 11.40 13.82 -16.12
C LEU A 84 11.07 14.20 -17.58
N PRO A 85 10.06 15.05 -17.85
CA PRO A 85 9.82 15.55 -19.20
C PRO A 85 11.01 16.38 -19.71
N GLY A 86 11.41 16.14 -20.96
CA GLY A 86 12.51 16.86 -21.61
C GLY A 86 13.91 16.56 -21.06
N ARG A 87 14.08 15.54 -20.21
CA ARG A 87 15.38 15.16 -19.64
C ARG A 87 15.79 13.77 -20.11
N ASN A 88 17.08 13.62 -20.36
CA ASN A 88 17.70 12.33 -20.62
C ASN A 88 18.33 11.77 -19.34
N ALA A 89 18.12 10.49 -19.07
CA ALA A 89 18.67 9.82 -17.90
C ALA A 89 18.82 8.32 -18.12
N TRP A 90 19.76 7.71 -17.43
CA TRP A 90 19.82 6.27 -17.27
C TRP A 90 18.95 5.87 -16.07
N ILE A 91 18.04 4.91 -16.25
CA ILE A 91 17.21 4.38 -15.16
C ILE A 91 17.65 2.94 -14.86
N LEU A 92 18.26 2.74 -13.70
CA LEU A 92 18.66 1.42 -13.21
C LEU A 92 17.54 0.83 -12.33
N VAL A 93 16.89 -0.21 -12.83
CA VAL A 93 15.74 -0.85 -12.18
C VAL A 93 16.19 -2.11 -11.46
N LEU A 94 16.08 -2.10 -10.13
CA LEU A 94 16.45 -3.22 -9.27
C LEU A 94 15.34 -4.28 -9.20
N ASN A 95 15.72 -5.55 -9.13
CA ASN A 95 14.77 -6.63 -8.88
C ASN A 95 14.28 -6.61 -7.43
N THR A 96 13.07 -6.11 -7.26
CA THR A 96 12.38 -5.98 -5.97
C THR A 96 11.14 -6.87 -5.89
N GLU A 97 11.03 -7.88 -6.78
CA GLU A 97 9.87 -8.78 -6.85
C GLU A 97 8.53 -8.04 -7.02
N GLY A 98 8.55 -6.92 -7.76
CA GLY A 98 7.35 -6.09 -7.95
C GLY A 98 6.92 -5.32 -6.70
N ILE A 99 7.80 -5.12 -5.72
CA ILE A 99 7.53 -4.35 -4.50
C ILE A 99 8.10 -2.93 -4.64
N ASN A 100 7.36 -1.92 -4.17
CA ASN A 100 7.82 -0.52 -4.21
C ASN A 100 9.12 -0.31 -3.42
N VAL A 101 9.85 0.78 -3.71
CA VAL A 101 11.15 1.11 -3.10
C VAL A 101 11.16 1.03 -1.57
N TRP A 102 10.19 1.64 -0.90
CA TRP A 102 10.21 1.75 0.57
C TRP A 102 9.98 0.40 1.25
N CYS A 103 8.97 -0.34 0.80
CA CYS A 103 8.69 -1.67 1.32
C CYS A 103 9.82 -2.66 0.97
N ALA A 104 10.37 -2.58 -0.25
CA ALA A 104 11.46 -3.43 -0.69
C ALA A 104 12.77 -3.15 0.06
N ALA A 105 13.03 -1.89 0.44
CA ALA A 105 14.19 -1.54 1.25
C ALA A 105 14.08 -2.10 2.66
N GLY A 106 12.88 -2.02 3.27
CA GLY A 106 12.62 -2.64 4.58
C GLY A 106 12.71 -4.17 4.57
N LYS A 107 12.39 -4.81 3.44
CA LYS A 107 12.52 -6.27 3.25
C LYS A 107 13.94 -6.71 2.82
N GLY A 108 14.76 -5.79 2.33
CA GLY A 108 16.13 -6.05 1.85
C GLY A 108 16.26 -6.40 0.36
N THR A 109 15.16 -6.48 -0.41
CA THR A 109 15.22 -6.73 -1.86
C THR A 109 15.66 -5.50 -2.65
N PHE A 110 15.27 -4.29 -2.21
CA PHE A 110 15.94 -3.05 -2.62
C PHE A 110 17.18 -2.86 -1.75
N GLY A 111 18.22 -3.64 -2.05
CA GLY A 111 19.37 -3.82 -1.17
C GLY A 111 20.72 -3.55 -1.83
N THR A 112 21.75 -3.37 -0.99
CA THR A 112 23.15 -3.17 -1.44
C THR A 112 23.62 -4.24 -2.42
N GLY A 113 23.35 -5.52 -2.12
CA GLY A 113 23.80 -6.63 -2.97
C GLY A 113 23.09 -6.69 -4.32
N GLU A 114 21.78 -6.43 -4.35
CA GLU A 114 21.01 -6.31 -5.61
C GLU A 114 21.52 -5.13 -6.45
N LEU A 115 21.72 -3.96 -5.85
CA LEU A 115 22.25 -2.79 -6.55
C LEU A 115 23.62 -3.06 -7.19
N VAL A 116 24.58 -3.59 -6.42
CA VAL A 116 25.93 -3.89 -6.93
C VAL A 116 25.89 -4.91 -8.06
N ARG A 117 25.07 -5.96 -7.92
CA ARG A 117 24.87 -6.96 -8.98
C ARG A 117 24.27 -6.32 -10.23
N CYS A 118 23.27 -5.45 -10.09
CA CYS A 118 22.61 -4.80 -11.22
C CYS A 118 23.56 -3.84 -11.95
N ILE A 119 24.41 -3.10 -11.23
CA ILE A 119 25.46 -2.25 -11.82
C ILE A 119 26.42 -3.09 -12.68
N ALA A 120 26.89 -4.23 -12.15
CA ALA A 120 27.81 -5.10 -12.88
C ALA A 120 27.14 -5.74 -14.11
N ALA A 121 25.93 -6.29 -13.93
CA ALA A 121 25.21 -7.01 -15.00
C ALA A 121 24.76 -6.10 -16.15
N SER A 122 24.53 -4.81 -15.88
CA SER A 122 24.13 -3.84 -16.91
C SER A 122 25.28 -3.21 -17.67
N GLY A 123 26.54 -3.44 -17.26
CA GLY A 123 27.69 -2.75 -17.85
C GLY A 123 27.69 -1.24 -17.59
N LEU A 124 27.01 -0.77 -16.54
CA LEU A 124 26.78 0.66 -16.30
C LEU A 124 28.08 1.49 -16.27
N LYS A 125 29.19 0.89 -15.83
CA LYS A 125 30.52 1.54 -15.81
C LYS A 125 30.98 2.05 -17.17
N ASP A 126 30.53 1.40 -18.24
CA ASP A 126 30.91 1.67 -19.62
C ASP A 126 29.83 2.52 -20.32
N CYS A 127 28.63 2.67 -19.72
CA CYS A 127 27.58 3.56 -20.21
C CYS A 127 27.78 5.02 -19.80
N VAL A 128 28.42 5.27 -18.64
CA VAL A 128 28.59 6.62 -18.08
C VAL A 128 30.05 6.94 -17.77
N GLY A 129 30.43 8.18 -18.02
CA GLY A 129 31.78 8.73 -17.75
C GLY A 129 32.01 9.10 -16.28
N HIS A 130 30.97 9.04 -15.45
CA HIS A 130 31.03 9.32 -14.02
C HIS A 130 30.74 8.07 -13.17
N ARG A 131 30.82 8.19 -11.85
CA ARG A 131 30.57 7.10 -10.89
C ARG A 131 29.59 7.55 -9.82
N GLU A 132 28.45 8.10 -10.24
CA GLU A 132 27.42 8.63 -9.34
C GLU A 132 26.07 7.96 -9.60
N LEU A 133 25.35 7.62 -8.53
CA LEU A 133 24.00 7.04 -8.56
C LEU A 133 23.07 7.87 -7.70
N ILE A 134 21.88 8.15 -8.19
CA ILE A 134 20.84 8.86 -7.44
C ILE A 134 19.79 7.85 -7.00
N LEU A 135 19.73 7.60 -5.70
CA LEU A 135 18.77 6.69 -5.08
C LEU A 135 17.62 7.48 -4.43
N PRO A 136 16.40 6.90 -4.38
CA PRO A 136 15.31 7.49 -3.61
C PRO A 136 15.65 7.48 -2.11
N GLN A 137 15.31 8.57 -1.40
CA GLN A 137 15.57 8.70 0.05
C GLN A 137 15.06 7.50 0.87
N LEU A 138 13.87 6.98 0.54
CA LEU A 138 13.24 5.87 1.27
C LEU A 138 13.87 4.50 0.98
N GLY A 139 14.85 4.43 0.07
CA GLY A 139 15.68 3.25 -0.15
C GLY A 139 16.86 3.12 0.82
N ALA A 140 17.18 4.18 1.57
CA ALA A 140 18.34 4.24 2.45
C ALA A 140 18.42 3.11 3.50
N PRO A 141 17.31 2.63 4.10
CA PRO A 141 17.37 1.51 5.04
C PRO A 141 17.91 0.19 4.45
N GLY A 142 17.77 -0.02 3.13
CA GLY A 142 18.22 -1.25 2.47
C GLY A 142 19.61 -1.13 1.80
N VAL A 143 20.08 0.09 1.53
CA VAL A 143 21.31 0.34 0.77
C VAL A 143 22.36 1.03 1.63
N SER A 144 23.52 0.38 1.77
CA SER A 144 24.68 0.97 2.42
C SER A 144 25.59 1.63 1.38
N ALA A 145 25.56 2.97 1.34
CA ALA A 145 26.34 3.75 0.38
C ALA A 145 27.86 3.45 0.45
N HIS A 146 28.39 3.23 1.65
CA HIS A 146 29.79 2.87 1.85
C HIS A 146 30.16 1.55 1.17
N TRP A 147 29.33 0.52 1.36
CA TRP A 147 29.53 -0.79 0.72
C TRP A 147 29.32 -0.75 -0.79
N VAL A 148 28.35 0.03 -1.29
CA VAL A 148 28.17 0.26 -2.73
C VAL A 148 29.44 0.85 -3.33
N ARG A 149 30.01 1.90 -2.72
CA ARG A 149 31.25 2.52 -3.19
C ARG A 149 32.41 1.54 -3.18
N LYS A 150 32.58 0.77 -2.09
CA LYS A 150 33.65 -0.21 -1.94
C LYS A 150 33.59 -1.33 -3.01
N MET A 151 32.39 -1.82 -3.32
CA MET A 151 32.22 -2.97 -4.22
C MET A 151 32.06 -2.59 -5.70
N SER A 152 31.45 -1.44 -5.98
CA SER A 152 31.13 -1.04 -7.37
C SER A 152 31.95 0.15 -7.88
N GLY A 153 32.53 0.94 -6.97
CA GLY A 153 33.17 2.23 -7.30
C GLY A 153 32.19 3.40 -7.44
N PHE A 154 30.87 3.16 -7.43
CA PHE A 154 29.87 4.21 -7.53
C PHE A 154 29.56 4.87 -6.17
N THR A 155 29.45 6.19 -6.18
CA THR A 155 28.98 6.99 -5.06
C THR A 155 27.47 7.13 -5.11
N VAL A 156 26.82 6.86 -3.98
CA VAL A 156 25.36 6.96 -3.83
C VAL A 156 24.99 8.35 -3.29
N HIS A 157 24.11 9.04 -4.02
CA HIS A 157 23.46 10.27 -3.60
C HIS A 157 21.99 9.97 -3.31
N TYR A 158 21.54 10.25 -2.08
CA TYR A 158 20.13 10.12 -1.73
C TYR A 158 19.36 11.37 -2.16
N GLY A 159 18.61 11.22 -3.25
CA GLY A 159 17.72 12.21 -3.82
C GLY A 159 16.44 12.42 -3.00
N PRO A 160 15.45 13.14 -3.56
CA PRO A 160 14.21 13.47 -2.86
C PRO A 160 13.33 12.25 -2.56
N ILE A 161 12.37 12.40 -1.64
CA ILE A 161 11.33 11.39 -1.38
C ILE A 161 10.38 11.25 -2.57
N ARG A 162 10.00 12.37 -3.21
CA ARG A 162 9.03 12.37 -4.31
C ARG A 162 9.77 12.50 -5.65
N ALA A 163 9.41 11.65 -6.60
CA ALA A 163 10.01 11.67 -7.94
C ALA A 163 9.87 13.02 -8.64
N ARG A 164 8.73 13.70 -8.48
CA ARG A 164 8.47 15.03 -9.06
C ARG A 164 9.44 16.13 -8.62
N ASP A 165 10.16 15.92 -7.53
CA ASP A 165 11.13 16.88 -7.01
C ASP A 165 12.54 16.63 -7.61
N ILE A 166 12.74 15.55 -8.38
CA ILE A 166 14.03 15.17 -8.99
C ILE A 166 14.54 16.25 -9.96
N PRO A 167 13.73 16.84 -10.87
CA PRO A 167 14.21 17.89 -11.76
C PRO A 167 14.88 19.06 -11.00
N ALA A 168 14.18 19.62 -10.01
CA ALA A 168 14.70 20.71 -9.19
C ALA A 168 15.92 20.29 -8.36
N TYR A 169 15.98 19.03 -7.91
CA TYR A 169 17.15 18.49 -7.21
C TYR A 169 18.38 18.37 -8.13
N LEU A 170 18.19 17.96 -9.38
CA LEU A 170 19.25 17.90 -10.39
C LEU A 170 19.76 19.31 -10.72
N ASP A 171 18.85 20.26 -10.97
CA ASP A 171 19.19 21.66 -11.30
C ASP A 171 19.92 22.36 -10.15
N ALA A 172 19.66 21.95 -8.91
CA ALA A 172 20.35 22.45 -7.71
C ALA A 172 21.71 21.77 -7.46
N GLY A 173 22.25 21.00 -8.41
CA GLY A 173 23.55 20.33 -8.28
C GLY A 173 23.55 19.25 -7.19
N LEU A 174 22.51 18.40 -7.17
CA LEU A 174 22.33 17.30 -6.21
C LEU A 174 22.14 17.75 -4.75
N ARG A 175 21.61 18.96 -4.54
CA ARG A 175 21.32 19.51 -3.20
C ARG A 175 19.83 19.42 -2.88
N ALA A 176 19.45 18.47 -2.03
CA ALA A 176 18.05 18.32 -1.61
C ALA A 176 17.68 19.31 -0.50
N THR A 177 16.57 20.04 -0.71
CA THR A 177 16.01 20.94 0.30
C THR A 177 15.38 20.15 1.46
N PRO A 178 15.20 20.76 2.65
CA PRO A 178 14.51 20.09 3.76
C PRO A 178 13.10 19.60 3.41
N LYS A 179 12.38 20.31 2.53
CA LYS A 179 11.03 19.93 2.06
C LYS A 179 11.05 18.63 1.25
N MET A 180 12.06 18.43 0.41
CA MET A 180 12.26 17.22 -0.40
C MET A 180 12.51 15.96 0.45
N ARG A 181 12.98 16.14 1.70
CA ARG A 181 13.28 15.07 2.67
C ARG A 181 12.14 14.77 3.63
N ARG A 182 10.98 15.44 3.53
CA ARG A 182 9.83 15.23 4.43
C ARG A 182 8.61 14.70 3.68
N LYS A 183 8.01 13.64 4.22
CA LYS A 183 6.70 13.13 3.79
C LYS A 183 5.62 13.75 4.68
N THR A 184 4.63 14.41 4.07
CA THR A 184 3.59 15.17 4.79
C THR A 184 2.48 14.28 5.36
N PHE A 185 2.25 13.11 4.75
CA PHE A 185 1.14 12.21 5.05
C PHE A 185 -0.21 12.95 5.15
N SER A 186 -0.49 13.79 4.14
CA SER A 186 -1.73 14.58 4.05
C SER A 186 -2.94 13.71 3.69
N LEU A 187 -4.16 14.26 3.78
CA LEU A 187 -5.41 13.54 3.49
C LEU A 187 -5.37 12.77 2.15
N PRO A 188 -4.97 13.37 1.00
CA PRO A 188 -4.87 12.62 -0.25
C PRO A 188 -3.86 11.48 -0.16
N GLU A 189 -2.73 11.67 0.53
CA GLU A 189 -1.70 10.64 0.66
C GLU A 189 -2.17 9.44 1.49
N ARG A 190 -3.05 9.66 2.47
CA ARG A 190 -3.70 8.60 3.25
C ARG A 190 -4.77 7.87 2.43
N ALA A 191 -5.55 8.63 1.66
CA ALA A 191 -6.64 8.08 0.85
C ALA A 191 -6.17 7.15 -0.27
N VAL A 192 -4.93 7.33 -0.74
CA VAL A 192 -4.33 6.60 -1.87
C VAL A 192 -4.32 5.07 -1.71
N LEU A 193 -4.36 4.54 -0.48
CA LEU A 193 -4.41 3.10 -0.21
C LEU A 193 -5.81 2.55 0.07
N ILE A 194 -6.81 3.41 0.30
CA ILE A 194 -8.18 2.97 0.60
C ILE A 194 -8.73 1.97 -0.44
N PRO A 195 -8.53 2.15 -1.76
CA PRO A 195 -9.11 1.21 -2.74
C PRO A 195 -8.62 -0.23 -2.59
N ILE A 196 -7.33 -0.44 -2.33
CA ILE A 196 -6.79 -1.81 -2.19
C ILE A 196 -7.25 -2.44 -0.87
N GLU A 197 -7.32 -1.66 0.20
CA GLU A 197 -7.79 -2.13 1.50
C GLU A 197 -9.28 -2.48 1.46
N LEU A 198 -10.08 -1.67 0.76
CA LEU A 198 -11.51 -1.95 0.57
C LEU A 198 -11.72 -3.23 -0.23
N VAL A 199 -11.02 -3.41 -1.36
CA VAL A 199 -11.12 -4.65 -2.15
C VAL A 199 -10.66 -5.86 -1.33
N ALA A 200 -9.59 -5.72 -0.53
CA ALA A 200 -9.10 -6.78 0.33
C ALA A 200 -10.11 -7.15 1.42
N ALA A 201 -10.82 -6.18 2.01
CA ALA A 201 -11.84 -6.38 3.04
C ALA A 201 -13.17 -6.91 2.47
N LEU A 202 -13.57 -6.47 1.26
CA LEU A 202 -14.83 -6.89 0.64
C LEU A 202 -14.81 -8.35 0.17
N LYS A 203 -13.64 -8.91 -0.19
CA LYS A 203 -13.53 -10.32 -0.59
C LYS A 203 -13.96 -11.31 0.51
N PRO A 204 -13.41 -11.28 1.74
CA PRO A 204 -13.90 -12.13 2.81
C PRO A 204 -15.32 -11.73 3.23
N ALA A 205 -15.69 -10.45 3.19
CA ALA A 205 -17.05 -10.02 3.50
C ALA A 205 -18.08 -10.64 2.55
N ALA A 206 -17.78 -10.77 1.25
CA ALA A 206 -18.66 -11.43 0.29
C ALA A 206 -18.93 -12.91 0.62
N LEU A 207 -18.00 -13.59 1.30
CA LEU A 207 -18.20 -14.95 1.81
C LEU A 207 -19.01 -14.95 3.12
N LEU A 208 -18.79 -13.96 3.99
CA LEU A 208 -19.47 -13.86 5.29
C LEU A 208 -20.92 -13.38 5.18
N VAL A 209 -21.24 -12.52 4.21
CA VAL A 209 -22.58 -11.93 4.04
C VAL A 209 -23.66 -13.02 3.89
N PRO A 210 -23.55 -14.02 2.99
CA PRO A 210 -24.54 -15.09 2.90
C PRO A 210 -24.72 -15.84 4.22
N ILE A 211 -23.64 -16.10 4.96
CA ILE A 211 -23.69 -16.79 6.25
C ILE A 211 -24.45 -15.94 7.29
N LEU A 212 -24.14 -14.65 7.39
CA LEU A 212 -24.81 -13.73 8.32
C LEU A 212 -26.29 -13.53 7.96
N VAL A 213 -26.60 -13.46 6.67
CA VAL A 213 -27.97 -13.36 6.17
C VAL A 213 -28.74 -14.65 6.51
N LEU A 214 -28.18 -15.84 6.27
CA LEU A 214 -28.81 -17.10 6.67
C LEU A 214 -29.04 -17.19 8.18
N ILE A 215 -28.04 -16.82 8.99
CA ILE A 215 -28.19 -16.75 10.46
C ILE A 215 -29.31 -15.78 10.85
N SER A 216 -29.48 -14.68 10.12
CA SER A 216 -30.52 -13.68 10.39
C SER A 216 -31.92 -14.17 10.04
N GLY A 217 -32.06 -15.07 9.06
CA GLY A 217 -33.34 -15.71 8.74
C GLY A 217 -33.72 -16.82 9.72
N LEU A 218 -32.75 -17.43 10.40
CA LEU A 218 -32.96 -18.53 11.36
C LEU A 218 -33.36 -17.98 12.73
N GLY A 219 -34.47 -18.48 13.28
CA GLY A 219 -35.01 -18.04 14.56
C GLY A 219 -35.71 -16.67 14.49
N GLY A 220 -36.15 -16.14 15.64
CA GLY A 220 -36.89 -14.88 15.75
C GLY A 220 -38.43 -14.99 15.66
N ARG A 221 -39.12 -13.87 15.88
CA ARG A 221 -40.59 -13.80 16.00
C ARG A 221 -41.36 -13.87 14.67
N GLY A 222 -40.71 -13.52 13.56
CA GLY A 222 -41.33 -13.44 12.24
C GLY A 222 -41.07 -14.68 11.38
N ALA A 223 -41.71 -14.72 10.21
CA ALA A 223 -41.38 -15.71 9.18
C ALA A 223 -39.94 -15.52 8.68
N PHE A 224 -39.32 -16.60 8.20
CA PHE A 224 -37.94 -16.62 7.70
C PHE A 224 -37.61 -15.42 6.80
N VAL A 225 -38.47 -15.13 5.81
CA VAL A 225 -38.27 -14.03 4.84
C VAL A 225 -38.30 -12.66 5.51
N GLN A 226 -39.16 -12.45 6.51
CA GLN A 226 -39.27 -11.18 7.21
C GLN A 226 -38.04 -10.92 8.09
N ASN A 227 -37.55 -11.94 8.78
CA ASN A 227 -36.33 -11.85 9.58
C ASN A 227 -35.10 -11.64 8.68
N LEU A 228 -35.08 -12.31 7.52
CA LEU A 228 -34.04 -12.14 6.49
C LEU A 228 -33.94 -10.69 6.03
N ILE A 229 -35.07 -10.04 5.77
CA ILE A 229 -35.10 -8.66 5.30
C ILE A 229 -34.68 -7.71 6.42
N HIS A 230 -35.27 -7.81 7.61
CA HIS A 230 -35.01 -6.84 8.67
C HIS A 230 -33.63 -7.03 9.33
N ASP A 231 -33.39 -8.22 9.88
CA ASP A 231 -32.17 -8.50 10.66
C ASP A 231 -30.97 -8.78 9.75
N GLY A 232 -31.23 -9.33 8.56
CA GLY A 232 -30.19 -9.51 7.54
C GLY A 232 -29.73 -8.17 6.97
N LEU A 233 -30.65 -7.23 6.71
CA LEU A 233 -30.27 -5.88 6.29
C LEU A 233 -29.50 -5.16 7.40
N PHE A 234 -29.93 -5.25 8.66
CA PHE A 234 -29.19 -4.71 9.79
C PHE A 234 -27.75 -5.25 9.85
N SER A 235 -27.60 -6.58 9.81
CA SER A 235 -26.30 -7.25 9.87
C SER A 235 -25.40 -6.89 8.68
N LEU A 236 -25.97 -6.77 7.48
CA LEU A 236 -25.27 -6.31 6.29
C LEU A 236 -24.79 -4.87 6.45
N THR A 237 -25.67 -3.96 6.89
CA THR A 237 -25.34 -2.55 7.12
C THR A 237 -24.26 -2.41 8.19
N ALA A 238 -24.36 -3.18 9.29
CA ALA A 238 -23.37 -3.19 10.36
C ALA A 238 -21.98 -3.64 9.88
N LEU A 239 -21.92 -4.73 9.09
CA LEU A 239 -20.66 -5.21 8.50
C LEU A 239 -20.06 -4.18 7.54
N LEU A 240 -20.87 -3.60 6.65
CA LEU A 240 -20.40 -2.58 5.70
C LEU A 240 -19.89 -1.33 6.43
N LEU A 241 -20.60 -0.87 7.47
CA LEU A 241 -20.16 0.26 8.28
C LEU A 241 -18.88 -0.06 9.06
N ALA A 242 -18.69 -1.28 9.56
CA ALA A 242 -17.45 -1.69 10.20
C ALA A 242 -16.26 -1.66 9.20
N ILE A 243 -16.48 -2.14 7.97
CA ILE A 243 -15.47 -2.09 6.90
C ILE A 243 -15.15 -0.64 6.53
N LEU A 244 -16.17 0.21 6.33
CA LEU A 244 -15.98 1.63 6.04
C LEU A 244 -15.26 2.35 7.18
N SER A 245 -15.57 2.00 8.43
CA SER A 245 -14.92 2.57 9.62
C SER A 245 -13.42 2.28 9.65
N GLY A 246 -13.03 1.02 9.43
CA GLY A 246 -11.63 0.61 9.47
C GLY A 246 -10.84 0.97 8.22
N ALA A 247 -11.39 0.67 7.04
CA ALA A 247 -10.67 0.81 5.76
C ALA A 247 -10.72 2.23 5.18
N VAL A 248 -11.73 3.04 5.51
CA VAL A 248 -11.96 4.38 4.93
C VAL A 248 -11.82 5.48 5.97
N LEU A 249 -12.64 5.46 7.03
CA LEU A 249 -12.69 6.56 8.00
C LEU A 249 -11.43 6.62 8.87
N SER A 250 -10.92 5.49 9.34
CA SER A 250 -9.72 5.43 10.18
C SER A 250 -8.50 6.09 9.56
N PRO A 251 -8.07 5.79 8.31
CA PRO A 251 -6.94 6.48 7.69
C PRO A 251 -7.22 7.95 7.39
N LEU A 252 -8.46 8.35 7.07
CA LEU A 252 -8.81 9.75 6.81
C LEU A 252 -8.74 10.59 8.09
N LEU A 253 -9.28 10.07 9.18
CA LEU A 253 -9.39 10.77 10.47
C LEU A 253 -8.15 10.65 11.35
N LEU A 254 -7.16 9.88 10.91
CA LEU A 254 -5.99 9.43 11.66
C LEU A 254 -5.30 10.46 12.60
N PRO A 255 -5.12 11.75 12.25
CA PRO A 255 -4.51 12.75 13.14
C PRO A 255 -5.39 13.11 14.34
N TRP A 256 -6.71 12.97 14.24
CA TRP A 256 -7.69 13.37 15.25
C TRP A 256 -8.14 12.20 16.13
N LEU A 257 -7.83 10.96 15.72
CA LEU A 257 -8.24 9.76 16.46
C LEU A 257 -7.40 9.54 17.72
N PRO A 258 -8.02 9.11 18.83
CA PRO A 258 -7.34 8.93 20.10
C PRO A 258 -6.35 7.76 20.08
N GLY A 259 -5.30 7.88 20.88
CA GLY A 259 -4.29 6.83 21.06
C GLY A 259 -3.17 6.85 20.02
N ARG A 260 -2.14 6.02 20.27
CA ARG A 260 -0.97 5.89 19.39
C ARG A 260 -1.08 4.71 18.42
N ALA A 261 -1.70 3.63 18.85
CA ALA A 261 -1.87 2.41 18.06
C ALA A 261 -2.96 2.58 16.98
N PHE A 262 -2.82 1.90 15.85
CA PHE A 262 -3.85 1.85 14.83
C PHE A 262 -5.08 1.07 15.31
N ALA A 263 -4.88 -0.02 16.05
CA ALA A 263 -5.94 -0.80 16.66
C ALA A 263 -6.85 0.06 17.56
N THR A 264 -6.27 0.91 18.43
CA THR A 264 -7.06 1.79 19.31
C THR A 264 -7.83 2.84 18.52
N LYS A 265 -7.23 3.37 17.45
CA LYS A 265 -7.87 4.34 16.57
C LYS A 265 -9.04 3.73 15.80
N GLY A 266 -8.83 2.54 15.21
CA GLY A 266 -9.86 1.80 14.50
C GLY A 266 -10.99 1.33 15.42
N LEU A 267 -10.66 0.91 16.64
CA LEU A 267 -11.64 0.60 17.67
C LEU A 267 -12.53 1.81 17.99
N ALA A 268 -11.93 2.98 18.21
CA ALA A 268 -12.69 4.20 18.50
C ALA A 268 -13.67 4.58 17.38
N VAL A 269 -13.23 4.51 16.11
CA VAL A 269 -14.10 4.79 14.96
C VAL A 269 -15.19 3.74 14.82
N GLY A 270 -14.84 2.45 14.96
CA GLY A 270 -15.80 1.35 14.86
C GLY A 270 -16.84 1.38 15.97
N LEU A 271 -16.45 1.76 17.19
CA LEU A 271 -17.36 1.95 18.32
C LEU A 271 -18.32 3.13 18.09
N ALA A 272 -17.80 4.26 17.61
CA ALA A 272 -18.65 5.40 17.26
C ALA A 272 -19.66 5.04 16.16
N ALA A 273 -19.23 4.31 15.12
CA ALA A 273 -20.11 3.83 14.07
C ALA A 273 -21.16 2.82 14.57
N ALA A 274 -20.77 1.91 15.48
CA ALA A 274 -21.69 0.96 16.09
C ALA A 274 -22.77 1.67 16.91
N ILE A 275 -22.39 2.61 17.77
CA ILE A 275 -23.34 3.38 18.58
C ILE A 275 -24.29 4.17 17.67
N ALA A 276 -23.79 4.82 16.62
CA ALA A 276 -24.61 5.57 15.68
C ALA A 276 -25.60 4.68 14.91
N LEU A 277 -25.19 3.46 14.51
CA LEU A 277 -26.08 2.51 13.87
C LEU A 277 -27.16 2.03 14.86
N LEU A 278 -26.76 1.60 16.05
CA LEU A 278 -27.67 1.06 17.06
C LEU A 278 -28.71 2.10 17.50
N SER A 279 -28.32 3.37 17.63
CA SER A 279 -29.23 4.46 18.01
C SER A 279 -30.20 4.86 16.89
N SER A 280 -29.79 4.72 15.63
CA SER A 280 -30.63 5.08 14.47
C SER A 280 -31.52 3.94 13.96
N TRP A 281 -31.18 2.68 14.25
CA TRP A 281 -31.93 1.52 13.77
C TRP A 281 -33.26 1.29 14.51
N GLY A 282 -33.42 1.83 15.72
CA GLY A 282 -34.65 1.71 16.51
C GLY A 282 -34.82 0.37 17.24
N LEU A 283 -33.72 -0.20 17.77
CA LEU A 283 -33.75 -1.43 18.56
C LEU A 283 -34.53 -1.23 19.88
N ASP A 284 -35.39 -2.19 20.23
CA ASP A 284 -36.07 -2.19 21.52
C ASP A 284 -35.18 -2.82 22.59
N LEU A 285 -34.48 -1.97 23.37
CA LEU A 285 -33.58 -2.42 24.44
C LEU A 285 -34.29 -3.19 25.56
N LYS A 286 -35.63 -3.17 25.64
CA LYS A 286 -36.40 -3.99 26.59
C LYS A 286 -36.58 -5.42 26.09
N SER A 287 -36.42 -5.65 24.79
CA SER A 287 -36.42 -6.97 24.19
C SER A 287 -35.05 -7.64 24.39
N GLY A 288 -35.02 -8.78 25.08
CA GLY A 288 -33.78 -9.53 25.30
C GLY A 288 -33.08 -9.90 23.99
N ARG A 289 -33.86 -10.21 22.95
CA ARG A 289 -33.35 -10.48 21.59
C ARG A 289 -32.61 -9.30 20.99
N ASP A 290 -33.23 -8.12 21.00
CA ASP A 290 -32.69 -6.93 20.35
C ASP A 290 -31.50 -6.38 21.14
N LEU A 291 -31.51 -6.54 22.47
CA LEU A 291 -30.36 -6.27 23.34
C LEU A 291 -29.17 -7.17 22.98
N LEU A 292 -29.39 -8.47 22.80
CA LEU A 292 -28.34 -9.41 22.40
C LEU A 292 -27.84 -9.13 20.98
N LEU A 293 -28.74 -8.86 20.02
CA LEU A 293 -28.37 -8.49 18.65
C LEU A 293 -27.52 -7.21 18.62
N GLY A 294 -27.93 -6.17 19.35
CA GLY A 294 -27.17 -4.93 19.48
C GLY A 294 -25.82 -5.15 20.16
N GLY A 295 -25.79 -5.92 21.24
CA GLY A 295 -24.56 -6.28 21.96
C GLY A 295 -23.57 -7.06 21.09
N ALA A 296 -24.06 -7.99 20.27
CA ALA A 296 -23.24 -8.74 19.32
C ALA A 296 -22.49 -7.82 18.35
N TRP A 297 -23.20 -6.89 17.71
CA TRP A 297 -22.60 -5.94 16.76
C TRP A 297 -21.78 -4.85 17.43
N LEU A 298 -22.09 -4.48 18.69
CA LEU A 298 -21.26 -3.59 19.50
C LEU A 298 -19.88 -4.22 19.81
N LEU A 299 -19.78 -5.55 19.85
CA LEU A 299 -18.50 -6.26 19.97
C LEU A 299 -17.80 -6.43 18.62
N MET A 300 -18.52 -6.85 17.57
CA MET A 300 -17.92 -7.15 16.27
C MET A 300 -17.46 -5.91 15.49
N MET A 301 -18.24 -4.84 15.44
CA MET A 301 -17.90 -3.67 14.62
C MET A 301 -16.58 -2.99 15.03
N PRO A 302 -16.32 -2.73 16.34
CA PRO A 302 -15.04 -2.17 16.75
C PRO A 302 -13.87 -3.11 16.49
N GLY A 303 -14.05 -4.42 16.68
CA GLY A 303 -13.02 -5.43 16.40
C GLY A 303 -12.63 -5.48 14.93
N ILE A 304 -13.62 -5.54 14.03
CA ILE A 304 -13.39 -5.51 12.57
C ILE A 304 -12.71 -4.20 12.15
N SER A 305 -13.20 -3.07 12.65
CA SER A 305 -12.64 -1.75 12.34
C SER A 305 -11.20 -1.59 12.84
N ALA A 306 -10.90 -2.07 14.06
CA ALA A 306 -9.55 -2.07 14.63
C ALA A 306 -8.57 -2.90 13.79
N PHE A 307 -8.96 -4.13 13.45
CA PHE A 307 -8.17 -5.02 12.61
C PHE A 307 -7.86 -4.39 11.25
N LEU A 308 -8.87 -3.84 10.58
CA LEU A 308 -8.69 -3.19 9.26
C LEU A 308 -7.83 -1.92 9.35
N ALA A 309 -7.94 -1.14 10.44
CA ALA A 309 -7.09 0.03 10.63
C ALA A 309 -5.60 -0.34 10.74
N MET A 310 -5.27 -1.52 11.28
CA MET A 310 -3.88 -1.98 11.41
C MET A 310 -3.18 -2.22 10.06
N ASN A 311 -3.91 -2.40 8.95
CA ASN A 311 -3.29 -2.52 7.62
C ASN A 311 -2.52 -1.24 7.21
N PHE A 312 -2.89 -0.08 7.76
CA PHE A 312 -2.21 1.19 7.48
C PHE A 312 -0.91 1.39 8.26
N THR A 313 -0.57 0.48 9.19
CA THR A 313 0.70 0.53 9.92
C THR A 313 1.90 0.51 8.98
N GLY A 314 1.85 -0.26 7.88
CA GLY A 314 2.92 -0.34 6.87
C GLY A 314 2.94 0.81 5.86
N ALA A 315 1.97 1.72 5.92
CA ALA A 315 1.83 2.85 5.00
C ALA A 315 2.14 4.21 5.64
N SER A 316 2.21 4.26 6.96
CA SER A 316 2.38 5.48 7.74
C SER A 316 3.85 5.75 8.08
N THR A 317 4.18 7.02 8.29
CA THR A 317 5.57 7.47 8.44
C THR A 317 6.08 7.44 9.88
N TYR A 318 5.27 7.01 10.84
CA TYR A 318 5.57 7.11 12.28
C TYR A 318 5.54 5.76 13.00
N THR A 319 5.38 4.67 12.27
CA THR A 319 5.41 3.30 12.81
C THR A 319 6.81 2.70 12.68
N SER A 320 7.09 1.71 13.53
CA SER A 320 8.30 0.89 13.48
C SER A 320 7.94 -0.58 13.55
N LEU A 321 8.79 -1.46 13.00
CA LEU A 321 8.53 -2.90 12.98
C LEU A 321 8.37 -3.49 14.40
N SER A 322 9.13 -2.99 15.38
CA SER A 322 9.00 -3.42 16.78
C SER A 322 7.69 -2.91 17.41
N GLY A 323 7.29 -1.66 17.09
CA GLY A 323 6.03 -1.08 17.53
C GLY A 323 4.83 -1.85 17.00
N VAL A 324 4.81 -2.15 15.69
CA VAL A 324 3.74 -2.93 15.05
C VAL A 324 3.67 -4.35 15.62
N ARG A 325 4.81 -5.02 15.84
CA ARG A 325 4.83 -6.34 16.49
C ARG A 325 4.27 -6.30 17.91
N ARG A 326 4.58 -5.25 18.68
CA ARG A 326 4.02 -5.07 20.02
C ARG A 326 2.51 -4.85 19.95
N GLU A 327 2.05 -4.04 19.01
CA GLU A 327 0.62 -3.77 18.78
C GLU A 327 -0.15 -5.05 18.45
N MET A 328 0.32 -5.83 17.46
CA MET A 328 -0.30 -7.09 17.06
C MET A 328 -0.43 -8.10 18.19
N ARG A 329 0.56 -8.17 19.10
CA ARG A 329 0.56 -9.16 20.20
C ARG A 329 -0.61 -9.01 21.15
N TRP A 330 -1.11 -7.79 21.37
CA TRP A 330 -2.24 -7.55 22.28
C TRP A 330 -3.54 -7.29 21.51
N ALA A 331 -3.47 -6.58 20.37
CA ALA A 331 -4.66 -6.18 19.63
C ALA A 331 -5.34 -7.37 18.96
N LEU A 332 -4.56 -8.21 18.27
CA LEU A 332 -5.12 -9.30 17.47
C LEU A 332 -5.90 -10.34 18.30
N PRO A 333 -5.41 -10.80 19.48
CA PRO A 333 -6.22 -11.69 20.33
C PRO A 333 -7.52 -11.05 20.82
N VAL A 334 -7.50 -9.75 21.12
CA VAL A 334 -8.69 -9.01 21.58
C VAL A 334 -9.70 -8.85 20.45
N GLU A 335 -9.24 -8.53 19.24
CA GLU A 335 -10.08 -8.41 18.04
C GLU A 335 -10.73 -9.74 17.67
N ILE A 336 -9.97 -10.84 17.70
CA ILE A 336 -10.49 -12.19 17.49
C ILE A 336 -11.50 -12.56 18.58
N GLY A 337 -11.17 -12.30 19.84
CA GLY A 337 -12.06 -12.58 20.98
C GLY A 337 -13.37 -11.79 20.91
N ALA A 338 -13.31 -10.53 20.49
CA ALA A 338 -14.50 -9.69 20.27
C ALA A 338 -15.35 -10.22 19.10
N GLY A 339 -14.72 -10.63 18.00
CA GLY A 339 -15.41 -11.23 16.85
C GLY A 339 -16.12 -12.54 17.20
N LEU A 340 -15.43 -13.47 17.87
CA LEU A 340 -15.99 -14.76 18.26
C LEU A 340 -17.09 -14.62 19.32
N SER A 341 -16.86 -13.80 20.34
CA SER A 341 -17.88 -13.52 21.37
C SER A 341 -19.11 -12.86 20.75
N GLY A 342 -18.91 -11.89 19.86
CA GLY A 342 -20.00 -11.23 19.15
C GLY A 342 -20.80 -12.19 18.27
N LEU A 343 -20.13 -13.10 17.56
CA LEU A 343 -20.81 -14.15 16.78
C LEU A 343 -21.60 -15.11 17.68
N ALA A 344 -21.04 -15.52 18.82
CA ALA A 344 -21.75 -16.37 19.78
C ALA A 344 -23.01 -15.67 20.32
N VAL A 345 -22.91 -14.40 20.71
CA VAL A 345 -24.06 -13.60 21.16
C VAL A 345 -25.09 -13.44 20.05
N LEU A 346 -24.66 -13.25 18.79
CA LEU A 346 -25.55 -13.19 17.63
C LEU A 346 -26.31 -14.50 17.40
N LEU A 347 -25.69 -15.64 17.63
CA LEU A 347 -26.36 -16.94 17.52
C LEU A 347 -27.34 -17.16 18.67
N VAL A 348 -26.94 -16.81 19.89
CA VAL A 348 -27.80 -16.90 21.08
C VAL A 348 -29.03 -16.03 20.91
N SER A 349 -28.91 -14.82 20.34
CA SER A 349 -30.07 -13.94 20.12
C SER A 349 -31.15 -14.58 19.24
N ARG A 350 -30.83 -15.57 18.40
CA ARG A 350 -31.81 -16.25 17.55
C ARG A 350 -32.76 -17.18 18.30
N PHE A 351 -32.45 -17.52 19.55
CA PHE A 351 -33.28 -18.37 20.40
C PHE A 351 -34.19 -17.60 21.37
N PHE A 352 -34.21 -16.26 21.31
CA PHE A 352 -35.00 -15.38 22.19
C PHE A 352 -36.11 -14.62 21.47
#